data_AF-A0A1V2ACG6-F1
#
_entry.id   AF-A0A1V2ACG6-F1
#
_cell.length_a   1.000
_cell.length_b   1.000
_cell.length_c   1.000
_cell.angle_alpha   90.00
_cell.angle_beta   90.00
_cell.angle_gamma   90.00
#
_symmetry.space_group_name_H-M   'P 1'
#
loop_
_entity.id
_entity.type
_entity.pdbx_description
1 polymer ?
#
loop_
_entity_poly.entity_id
_entity_poly.type
_entity_poly.pdbx_seq_one_letter_code
_entity_poly.pdbx_strand_id
1 'polypeptide(L)'
;MQNKKGFIIKERPDLVEEWHSIGNAGNTPDNVKAGSDKKILWCCKKCNYVWKSTAKNRALKNTGCPKCNERYNVGFPELAIYFYLKQVFKDAKLNHPIATIDKEKKVDIFIPSLSLIIEYDGGHTHRGRERIDKEKSYLLLESGYYLIRVRDNGLPSLKLKSLQEYFYERTTNRTVGKMITEVLEIINKNFKGFTEKIKALSARINIDIDTIPILAQIPAIIEKDNLLKKCPSITKIWDYERNYPLLPENFKPFSNLKVWFICDKKHPTLSQIGSKAAGHGCQVCAGQVATEEHNLEILFPKIAKEWNFEKNTDNFPYEYLPFSNKLVFWKCPRCQSSYDKKINERTAGNEGCPYCAGKRVNETNCLAFTHPDIAAEWDYNKNKGLVPELVTKGSHKKVWWICKKSHSYEAFIYSRTGGRGCPDCHKLDGRHLRKKIKKENSLAVKKPLIAKQWHPMKNDSVTPEEIGAFSRKEYWWQCEKGHEWKKAPNSRRSHKCEDCQKTNI
;
A
#
# COMPACT_ATOMS: atom_id res chain seq x y z
N MET A 1 17.34 -59.17 -27.97
CA MET A 1 17.21 -59.71 -26.60
C MET A 1 15.77 -60.13 -26.36
N GLN A 2 15.51 -61.45 -26.28
CA GLN A 2 14.18 -61.99 -26.01
C GLN A 2 13.69 -61.59 -24.60
N ASN A 3 12.43 -61.17 -24.53
CA ASN A 3 11.76 -60.61 -23.35
C ASN A 3 11.50 -61.73 -22.31
N LYS A 4 12.47 -62.00 -21.43
CA LYS A 4 12.41 -62.98 -20.31
C LYS A 4 11.44 -62.58 -19.17
N LYS A 5 10.43 -61.74 -19.42
CA LYS A 5 9.54 -61.21 -18.37
C LYS A 5 8.17 -61.89 -18.40
N GLY A 6 7.58 -62.11 -17.22
CA GLY A 6 6.28 -62.75 -17.05
C GLY A 6 5.10 -61.96 -17.63
N PHE A 7 3.92 -62.56 -17.57
CA PHE A 7 2.65 -61.93 -17.97
C PHE A 7 2.20 -60.88 -16.96
N ILE A 8 1.45 -59.87 -17.43
CA ILE A 8 0.98 -58.74 -16.60
C ILE A 8 0.26 -59.22 -15.34
N ILE A 9 -0.61 -60.23 -15.46
CA ILE A 9 -1.40 -60.77 -14.34
C ILE A 9 -0.54 -61.24 -13.16
N LYS A 10 0.68 -61.75 -13.41
CA LYS A 10 1.60 -62.24 -12.37
C LYS A 10 2.56 -61.16 -11.90
N GLU A 11 3.11 -60.37 -12.81
CA GLU A 11 4.16 -59.38 -12.51
C GLU A 11 3.60 -58.08 -11.91
N ARG A 12 2.38 -57.70 -12.32
CA ARG A 12 1.71 -56.45 -11.96
C ARG A 12 0.21 -56.67 -11.78
N PRO A 13 -0.20 -57.44 -10.76
CA PRO A 13 -1.62 -57.69 -10.48
C PRO A 13 -2.40 -56.41 -10.22
N ASP A 14 -1.73 -55.36 -9.70
CA ASP A 14 -2.31 -54.02 -9.50
C ASP A 14 -2.77 -53.35 -10.81
N LEU A 15 -2.21 -53.75 -11.96
CA LEU A 15 -2.58 -53.23 -13.28
C LEU A 15 -3.76 -53.95 -13.93
N VAL A 16 -4.19 -55.10 -13.39
CA VAL A 16 -5.32 -55.87 -13.92
C VAL A 16 -6.61 -55.07 -13.78
N GLU A 17 -6.79 -54.37 -12.66
CA GLU A 17 -7.94 -53.48 -12.41
C GLU A 17 -7.97 -52.28 -13.36
N GLU A 18 -6.83 -51.89 -13.93
CA GLU A 18 -6.74 -50.81 -14.91
C GLU A 18 -6.80 -51.33 -16.37
N TRP A 19 -6.97 -52.64 -16.58
CA TRP A 19 -7.10 -53.22 -17.92
C TRP A 19 -8.50 -52.98 -18.47
N HIS A 20 -8.62 -52.33 -19.63
CA HIS A 20 -9.94 -52.11 -20.22
C HIS A 20 -10.56 -53.44 -20.65
N SER A 21 -11.78 -53.72 -20.18
CA SER A 21 -12.47 -55.02 -20.31
C SER A 21 -12.79 -55.44 -21.75
N ILE A 22 -13.20 -54.50 -22.61
CA ILE A 22 -13.68 -54.84 -23.96
C ILE A 22 -12.73 -54.35 -25.07
N GLY A 23 -12.07 -53.19 -24.90
CA GLY A 23 -11.36 -52.50 -25.98
C GLY A 23 -10.04 -53.13 -26.46
N ASN A 24 -9.61 -54.27 -25.93
CA ASN A 24 -8.25 -54.80 -26.15
C ASN A 24 -8.14 -55.93 -27.19
N ALA A 25 -9.20 -56.21 -27.96
CA ALA A 25 -9.19 -57.12 -29.12
C ALA A 25 -8.46 -58.46 -28.85
N GLY A 26 -8.86 -59.16 -27.78
CA GLY A 26 -8.27 -60.45 -27.39
C GLY A 26 -6.97 -60.39 -26.59
N ASN A 27 -6.40 -59.20 -26.35
CA ASN A 27 -5.28 -59.05 -25.43
C ASN A 27 -5.80 -58.99 -23.98
N THR A 28 -5.32 -59.93 -23.16
CA THR A 28 -5.69 -60.08 -21.75
C THR A 28 -4.46 -59.94 -20.85
N PRO A 29 -4.63 -59.61 -19.56
CA PRO A 29 -3.50 -59.55 -18.62
C PRO A 29 -2.70 -60.86 -18.51
N ASP A 30 -3.34 -62.00 -18.76
CA ASP A 30 -2.73 -63.34 -18.74
C ASP A 30 -1.96 -63.70 -20.02
N ASN A 31 -2.21 -63.03 -21.15
CA ASN A 31 -1.56 -63.34 -22.44
C ASN A 31 -0.59 -62.23 -22.94
N VAL A 32 -0.52 -61.08 -22.26
CA VAL A 32 0.43 -60.00 -22.56
C VAL A 32 1.58 -59.97 -21.55
N LYS A 33 2.81 -60.04 -22.05
CA LYS A 33 4.03 -59.93 -21.23
C LYS A 33 4.25 -58.50 -20.73
N ALA A 34 4.74 -58.34 -19.51
CA ALA A 34 5.01 -57.04 -18.89
C ALA A 34 5.97 -56.15 -19.71
N GLY A 35 6.93 -56.74 -20.41
CA GLY A 35 7.87 -56.00 -21.26
C GLY A 35 7.38 -55.72 -22.69
N SER A 36 6.14 -56.05 -23.04
CA SER A 36 5.64 -55.99 -24.42
C SER A 36 5.40 -54.56 -24.93
N ASP A 37 5.74 -54.30 -26.19
CA ASP A 37 5.41 -53.05 -26.88
C ASP A 37 3.98 -53.03 -27.43
N LYS A 38 3.17 -54.07 -27.18
CA LYS A 38 1.73 -54.09 -27.48
C LYS A 38 1.04 -52.88 -26.86
N LYS A 39 0.28 -52.13 -27.67
CA LYS A 39 -0.53 -50.99 -27.24
C LYS A 39 -1.85 -51.48 -26.65
N ILE A 40 -1.98 -51.35 -25.35
CA ILE A 40 -3.14 -51.74 -24.56
C ILE A 40 -3.96 -50.50 -24.23
N LEU A 41 -5.29 -50.63 -24.28
CA LEU A 41 -6.25 -49.68 -23.72
C LEU A 41 -6.36 -49.93 -22.22
N TRP A 42 -6.06 -48.89 -21.45
CA TRP A 42 -6.10 -48.85 -19.99
C TRP A 42 -7.27 -47.97 -19.57
N CYS A 43 -7.91 -48.30 -18.45
CA CYS A 43 -8.95 -47.51 -17.80
C CYS A 43 -8.51 -47.15 -16.39
N CYS A 44 -8.51 -45.86 -16.05
CA CYS A 44 -8.00 -45.44 -14.75
C CYS A 44 -9.04 -45.72 -13.68
N LYS A 45 -8.71 -46.54 -12.68
CA LYS A 45 -9.62 -46.79 -11.55
C LYS A 45 -9.99 -45.57 -10.70
N LYS A 46 -9.24 -44.46 -10.83
CA LYS A 46 -9.51 -43.21 -10.08
C LYS A 46 -10.44 -42.24 -10.82
N CYS A 47 -10.29 -42.11 -12.13
CA CYS A 47 -10.98 -41.07 -12.91
C CYS A 47 -11.72 -41.62 -14.15
N ASN A 48 -11.74 -42.94 -14.33
CA ASN A 48 -12.33 -43.67 -15.45
C ASN A 48 -11.83 -43.24 -16.83
N TYR A 49 -10.72 -42.49 -16.89
CA TYR A 49 -10.14 -42.10 -18.17
C TYR A 49 -9.58 -43.32 -18.89
N VAL A 50 -9.93 -43.43 -20.16
CA VAL A 50 -9.45 -44.49 -21.04
C VAL A 50 -8.33 -43.94 -21.92
N TRP A 51 -7.19 -44.63 -21.97
CA TRP A 51 -6.06 -44.24 -22.82
C TRP A 51 -5.29 -45.44 -23.36
N LYS A 52 -4.59 -45.22 -24.48
CA LYS A 52 -3.78 -46.25 -25.13
C LYS A 52 -2.30 -46.04 -24.79
N SER A 53 -1.64 -47.07 -24.24
CA SER A 53 -0.20 -47.07 -23.95
C SER A 53 0.38 -48.48 -24.02
N THR A 54 1.71 -48.61 -24.18
CA THR A 54 2.34 -49.93 -24.23
C THR A 54 2.35 -50.63 -22.87
N ALA A 55 2.21 -51.95 -22.88
CA ALA A 55 2.30 -52.76 -21.66
C ALA A 55 3.63 -52.53 -20.91
N LYS A 56 4.74 -52.41 -21.66
CA LYS A 56 6.07 -52.06 -21.17
C LYS A 56 6.10 -50.75 -20.36
N ASN A 57 5.48 -49.68 -20.86
CA ASN A 57 5.49 -48.39 -20.16
C ASN A 57 4.71 -48.47 -18.84
N ARG A 58 3.57 -49.16 -18.84
CA ARG A 58 2.75 -49.34 -17.64
C ARG A 58 3.42 -50.26 -16.61
N ALA A 59 3.88 -51.43 -17.03
CA ALA A 59 4.35 -52.46 -16.13
C ALA A 59 5.79 -52.23 -15.64
N LEU A 60 6.69 -51.77 -16.51
CA LEU A 60 8.11 -51.63 -16.16
C LEU A 60 8.52 -50.20 -15.81
N LYS A 61 8.02 -49.20 -16.56
CA LYS A 61 8.29 -47.78 -16.26
C LYS A 61 7.31 -47.19 -15.25
N ASN A 62 6.32 -47.98 -14.83
CA ASN A 62 5.30 -47.61 -13.86
C ASN A 62 4.57 -46.30 -14.22
N THR A 63 4.37 -46.02 -15.52
CA THR A 63 3.72 -44.77 -15.95
C THR A 63 2.26 -44.76 -15.51
N GLY A 64 1.81 -43.71 -14.84
CA GLY A 64 0.43 -43.56 -14.35
C GLY A 64 -0.60 -43.21 -15.43
N CYS A 65 -1.85 -42.95 -15.00
CA CYS A 65 -2.89 -42.43 -15.90
C CYS A 65 -2.48 -41.01 -16.37
N PRO A 66 -2.43 -40.73 -17.67
CA PRO A 66 -2.01 -39.43 -18.18
C PRO A 66 -2.97 -38.30 -17.77
N LYS A 67 -4.28 -38.57 -17.66
CA LYS A 67 -5.26 -37.58 -17.17
C LYS A 67 -5.06 -37.25 -15.68
N CYS A 68 -4.78 -38.25 -14.85
CA CYS A 68 -4.44 -38.01 -13.44
C CYS A 68 -3.09 -37.29 -13.30
N ASN A 69 -2.15 -37.56 -14.20
CA ASN A 69 -0.85 -36.90 -14.22
C ASN A 69 -0.88 -35.50 -14.84
N GLU A 70 -1.96 -35.13 -15.53
CA GLU A 70 -2.11 -33.82 -16.18
C GLU A 70 -1.90 -32.68 -15.17
N ARG A 71 -2.35 -32.86 -13.92
CA ARG A 71 -2.16 -31.92 -12.83
C ARG A 71 -0.70 -31.61 -12.49
N TYR A 72 0.22 -32.57 -12.63
CA TYR A 72 1.64 -32.31 -12.40
C TYR A 72 2.30 -31.53 -13.54
N ASN A 73 1.62 -31.43 -14.68
CA ASN A 73 2.13 -30.81 -15.89
C ASN A 73 1.48 -29.45 -16.18
N VAL A 74 0.64 -28.92 -15.28
CA VAL A 74 0.02 -27.60 -15.44
C VAL A 74 0.23 -26.76 -14.20
N GLY A 75 0.85 -25.60 -14.38
CA GLY A 75 1.01 -24.61 -13.33
C GLY A 75 -0.30 -23.92 -12.95
N PHE A 76 -0.41 -23.42 -11.71
CA PHE A 76 -1.54 -22.58 -11.32
C PHE A 76 -1.74 -21.35 -12.25
N PRO A 77 -0.68 -20.63 -12.68
CA PRO A 77 -0.85 -19.52 -13.61
C PRO A 77 -1.43 -19.95 -14.97
N GLU A 78 -1.01 -21.08 -15.52
CA GLU A 78 -1.57 -21.65 -16.76
C GLU A 78 -3.07 -21.94 -16.60
N LEU A 79 -3.46 -22.62 -15.51
CA LEU A 79 -4.87 -22.87 -15.20
C LEU A 79 -5.66 -21.58 -15.05
N ALA A 80 -5.07 -20.55 -14.42
CA ALA A 80 -5.72 -19.26 -14.23
C ALA A 80 -5.94 -18.55 -15.58
N ILE A 81 -4.92 -18.49 -16.45
CA ILE A 81 -5.06 -17.92 -17.80
C ILE A 81 -6.17 -18.67 -18.56
N TYR A 82 -6.13 -20.00 -18.54
CA TYR A 82 -7.12 -20.84 -19.19
C TYR A 82 -8.55 -20.58 -18.69
N PHE A 83 -8.72 -20.50 -17.36
CA PHE A 83 -10.01 -20.26 -16.71
C PHE A 83 -10.68 -18.99 -17.21
N TYR A 84 -9.94 -17.89 -17.28
CA TYR A 84 -10.50 -16.62 -17.74
C TYR A 84 -10.67 -16.57 -19.26
N LEU A 85 -9.71 -17.07 -20.03
CA LEU A 85 -9.83 -17.12 -21.49
C LEU A 85 -11.04 -17.94 -21.94
N LYS A 86 -11.30 -19.08 -21.30
CA LYS A 86 -12.44 -19.94 -21.64
C LYS A 86 -13.80 -19.29 -21.40
N GLN A 87 -13.85 -18.20 -20.62
CA GLN A 87 -15.08 -17.45 -20.43
C GLN A 87 -15.41 -16.60 -21.67
N VAL A 88 -14.40 -16.12 -22.40
CA VAL A 88 -14.54 -15.39 -23.67
C VAL A 88 -14.53 -16.34 -24.88
N PHE A 89 -13.56 -17.26 -24.90
CA PHE A 89 -13.27 -18.18 -26.02
C PHE A 89 -13.65 -19.61 -25.63
N LYS A 90 -14.89 -20.03 -25.93
CA LYS A 90 -15.43 -21.33 -25.49
C LYS A 90 -14.67 -22.52 -26.06
N ASP A 91 -14.03 -22.33 -27.21
CA ASP A 91 -13.21 -23.30 -27.91
C ASP A 91 -11.76 -23.39 -27.39
N ALA A 92 -11.38 -22.59 -26.39
CA ALA A 92 -10.07 -22.67 -25.75
C ALA A 92 -9.79 -24.07 -25.19
N LYS A 93 -8.61 -24.60 -25.51
CA LYS A 93 -8.12 -25.93 -25.10
C LYS A 93 -6.88 -25.77 -24.24
N LEU A 94 -6.87 -26.40 -23.07
CA LEU A 94 -5.71 -26.53 -22.21
C LEU A 94 -4.85 -27.68 -22.71
N ASN A 95 -3.52 -27.56 -22.62
CA ASN A 95 -2.58 -28.68 -22.78
C ASN A 95 -2.70 -29.42 -24.13
N HIS A 96 -2.98 -28.69 -25.19
CA HIS A 96 -3.39 -29.28 -26.46
C HIS A 96 -2.17 -29.71 -27.30
N PRO A 97 -2.14 -30.93 -27.86
CA PRO A 97 -1.21 -31.27 -28.92
C PRO A 97 -1.56 -30.51 -30.21
N ILE A 98 -0.54 -29.93 -30.85
CA ILE A 98 -0.62 -29.22 -32.12
C ILE A 98 0.35 -29.86 -33.10
N ALA A 99 -0.13 -30.15 -34.31
CA ALA A 99 0.75 -30.53 -35.41
C ALA A 99 1.59 -29.32 -35.84
N THR A 100 2.91 -29.47 -35.84
CA THR A 100 3.84 -28.51 -36.45
C THR A 100 4.46 -29.12 -37.70
N ILE A 101 5.22 -28.33 -38.45
CA ILE A 101 5.90 -28.75 -39.69
C ILE A 101 6.73 -30.05 -39.52
N ASP A 102 7.34 -30.26 -38.34
CA ASP A 102 8.23 -31.40 -38.06
C ASP A 102 7.55 -32.47 -37.19
N LYS A 103 6.91 -32.06 -36.09
CA LYS A 103 6.39 -32.97 -35.07
C LYS A 103 5.20 -32.42 -34.31
N GLU A 104 4.46 -33.29 -33.66
CA GLU A 104 3.43 -32.87 -32.70
C GLU A 104 4.10 -32.21 -31.48
N LYS A 105 3.60 -31.04 -31.09
CA LYS A 105 4.03 -30.28 -29.92
C LYS A 105 2.85 -29.99 -29.01
N LYS A 106 3.02 -30.25 -27.72
CA LYS A 106 2.05 -29.85 -26.70
C LYS A 106 2.22 -28.38 -26.34
N VAL A 107 1.14 -27.64 -26.34
CA VAL A 107 1.08 -26.21 -25.97
C VAL A 107 0.16 -25.98 -24.78
N ASP A 108 0.42 -24.93 -24.01
CA ASP A 108 -0.26 -24.72 -22.73
C ASP A 108 -1.73 -24.33 -22.96
N ILE A 109 -1.99 -23.38 -23.85
CA ILE A 109 -3.34 -22.96 -24.22
C ILE A 109 -3.42 -22.74 -25.74
N PHE A 110 -4.45 -23.28 -26.36
CA PHE A 110 -4.77 -23.09 -27.77
C PHE A 110 -6.20 -22.59 -27.95
N ILE A 111 -6.39 -21.53 -28.74
CA ILE A 111 -7.69 -20.99 -29.13
C ILE A 111 -7.84 -21.18 -30.66
N PRO A 112 -8.52 -22.26 -31.10
CA PRO A 112 -8.67 -22.59 -32.52
C PRO A 112 -9.25 -21.45 -33.36
N SER A 113 -10.29 -20.75 -32.89
CA SER A 113 -10.97 -19.70 -33.63
C SER A 113 -10.08 -18.50 -33.98
N LEU A 114 -8.96 -18.35 -33.30
CA LEU A 114 -7.99 -17.26 -33.50
C LEU A 114 -6.65 -17.75 -34.06
N SER A 115 -6.49 -19.07 -34.27
CA SER A 115 -5.18 -19.70 -34.49
C SER A 115 -4.12 -19.21 -33.49
N LEU A 116 -4.54 -19.03 -32.23
CA LEU A 116 -3.74 -18.40 -31.17
C LEU A 116 -3.25 -19.44 -30.18
N ILE A 117 -1.95 -19.40 -29.92
CA ILE A 117 -1.27 -20.19 -28.89
C ILE A 117 -0.74 -19.25 -27.81
N ILE A 118 -0.93 -19.66 -26.56
CA ILE A 118 -0.40 -18.95 -25.39
C ILE A 118 0.42 -19.94 -24.58
N GLU A 119 1.67 -19.57 -24.32
CA GLU A 119 2.59 -20.33 -23.48
C GLU A 119 2.91 -19.54 -22.21
N TYR A 120 2.92 -20.22 -21.07
CA TYR A 120 3.34 -19.65 -19.80
C TYR A 120 4.68 -20.24 -19.40
N ASP A 121 5.70 -19.40 -19.38
CA ASP A 121 7.06 -19.81 -19.07
C ASP A 121 7.36 -19.56 -17.60
N GLY A 122 7.11 -20.56 -16.76
CA GLY A 122 7.44 -20.50 -15.34
C GLY A 122 8.95 -20.34 -15.10
N GLY A 123 9.35 -19.35 -14.31
CA GLY A 123 10.77 -18.95 -14.16
C GLY A 123 11.67 -20.06 -13.62
N HIS A 124 11.13 -20.94 -12.76
CA HIS A 124 11.86 -22.11 -12.26
C HIS A 124 12.08 -23.18 -13.35
N THR A 125 11.11 -23.38 -14.23
CA THR A 125 11.11 -24.45 -15.24
C THR A 125 11.90 -24.06 -16.49
N HIS A 126 11.88 -22.77 -16.86
CA HIS A 126 12.43 -22.26 -18.13
C HIS A 126 13.79 -21.56 -18.01
N ARG A 127 14.31 -21.34 -16.79
CA ARG A 127 15.63 -20.74 -16.59
C ARG A 127 16.71 -21.62 -17.26
N GLY A 128 17.54 -21.02 -18.12
CA GLY A 128 18.60 -21.73 -18.84
C GLY A 128 18.10 -22.61 -20.00
N ARG A 129 16.83 -22.46 -20.41
CA ARG A 129 16.22 -23.21 -21.52
C ARG A 129 15.88 -22.34 -22.73
N GLU A 130 16.52 -21.18 -22.84
CA GLU A 130 16.23 -20.16 -23.86
C GLU A 130 16.31 -20.74 -25.27
N ARG A 131 17.30 -21.61 -25.54
CA ARG A 131 17.43 -22.29 -26.84
C ARG A 131 16.20 -23.16 -27.16
N ILE A 132 15.72 -23.93 -26.18
CA ILE A 132 14.59 -24.85 -26.35
C ILE A 132 13.29 -24.06 -26.52
N ASP A 133 13.09 -23.01 -25.71
CA ASP A 133 11.93 -22.12 -25.81
C ASP A 133 11.89 -21.41 -27.17
N LYS A 134 13.06 -20.96 -27.66
CA LYS A 134 13.21 -20.31 -28.96
C LYS A 134 12.90 -21.28 -30.11
N GLU A 135 13.43 -22.50 -30.07
CA GLU A 135 13.15 -23.54 -31.06
C GLU A 135 11.66 -23.91 -31.10
N LYS A 136 11.03 -24.09 -29.93
CA LYS A 136 9.57 -24.35 -29.85
C LYS A 136 8.78 -23.20 -30.45
N SER A 137 9.14 -21.97 -30.10
CA SER A 137 8.44 -20.77 -30.58
C SER A 137 8.55 -20.59 -32.09
N TYR A 138 9.75 -20.82 -32.64
CA TYR A 138 9.97 -20.79 -34.08
C TYR A 138 9.07 -21.79 -34.82
N LEU A 139 9.04 -23.06 -34.38
CA LEU A 139 8.20 -24.08 -35.00
C LEU A 139 6.71 -23.72 -34.99
N LEU A 140 6.21 -23.12 -33.90
CA LEU A 140 4.81 -22.72 -33.80
C LEU A 140 4.49 -21.54 -34.74
N LEU A 141 5.37 -20.55 -34.81
CA LEU A 141 5.21 -19.38 -35.69
C LEU A 141 5.26 -19.78 -37.17
N GLU A 142 6.22 -20.61 -37.57
CA GLU A 142 6.35 -21.12 -38.95
C GLU A 142 5.14 -22.00 -39.34
N SER A 143 4.50 -22.65 -38.37
CA SER A 143 3.26 -23.42 -38.61
C SER A 143 2.01 -22.53 -38.72
N GLY A 144 2.17 -21.19 -38.74
CA GLY A 144 1.10 -20.22 -39.00
C GLY A 144 0.29 -19.79 -37.79
N TYR A 145 0.72 -20.12 -36.57
CA TYR A 145 0.01 -19.74 -35.35
C TYR A 145 0.47 -18.36 -34.84
N TYR A 146 -0.48 -17.57 -34.33
CA TYR A 146 -0.15 -16.41 -33.51
C TYR A 146 0.33 -16.91 -32.15
N LEU A 147 1.45 -16.37 -31.63
CA LEU A 147 2.05 -16.86 -30.40
C LEU A 147 2.26 -15.73 -29.38
N ILE A 148 1.67 -15.91 -28.20
CA ILE A 148 1.94 -15.11 -27.00
C ILE A 148 2.75 -15.96 -26.02
N ARG A 149 3.89 -15.45 -25.53
CA ARG A 149 4.61 -16.06 -24.39
C ARG A 149 4.57 -15.14 -23.19
N VAL A 150 4.03 -15.65 -22.08
CA VAL A 150 4.09 -15.01 -20.77
C VAL A 150 5.37 -15.45 -20.07
N ARG A 151 6.33 -14.53 -19.92
CA ARG A 151 7.66 -14.76 -19.35
C ARG A 151 7.68 -14.36 -17.87
N ASP A 152 7.80 -15.34 -16.98
CA ASP A 152 7.88 -15.15 -15.52
C ASP A 152 9.27 -14.60 -15.07
N ASN A 153 9.38 -14.29 -13.78
CA ASN A 153 10.50 -13.65 -13.09
C ASN A 153 11.88 -13.97 -13.66
N GLY A 154 12.53 -12.95 -14.23
CA GLY A 154 13.94 -12.96 -14.62
C GLY A 154 14.25 -13.77 -15.89
N LEU A 155 13.23 -14.18 -16.64
CA LEU A 155 13.44 -14.84 -17.93
C LEU A 155 13.77 -13.81 -19.03
N PRO A 156 14.81 -14.05 -19.85
CA PRO A 156 15.18 -13.13 -20.91
C PRO A 156 14.21 -13.22 -22.10
N SER A 157 14.20 -12.17 -22.92
CA SER A 157 13.55 -12.17 -24.23
C SER A 157 14.18 -13.18 -25.17
N LEU A 158 13.34 -13.89 -25.94
CA LEU A 158 13.78 -14.82 -26.98
C LEU A 158 14.23 -14.11 -28.27
N LYS A 159 13.94 -12.80 -28.40
CA LYS A 159 14.28 -11.95 -29.55
C LYS A 159 13.86 -12.56 -30.89
N LEU A 160 12.63 -13.08 -30.95
CA LEU A 160 12.03 -13.64 -32.17
C LEU A 160 11.08 -12.62 -32.80
N LYS A 161 11.17 -12.47 -34.12
CA LYS A 161 10.23 -11.64 -34.88
C LYS A 161 8.83 -12.27 -34.83
N SER A 162 7.79 -11.44 -34.73
CA SER A 162 6.38 -11.86 -34.66
C SER A 162 5.98 -12.64 -33.40
N LEU A 163 6.90 -12.89 -32.46
CA LEU A 163 6.57 -13.40 -31.13
C LEU A 163 6.10 -12.25 -30.24
N GLN A 164 4.91 -12.38 -29.64
CA GLN A 164 4.46 -11.44 -28.63
C GLN A 164 4.89 -11.91 -27.24
N GLU A 165 5.88 -11.24 -26.65
CA GLU A 165 6.32 -11.52 -25.28
C GLU A 165 5.62 -10.58 -24.29
N TYR A 166 5.18 -11.12 -23.17
CA TYR A 166 4.72 -10.36 -22.01
C TYR A 166 5.55 -10.77 -20.79
N PHE A 167 6.36 -9.84 -20.27
CA PHE A 167 7.17 -10.07 -19.08
C PHE A 167 6.37 -9.70 -17.84
N TYR A 168 6.34 -10.58 -16.85
CA TYR A 168 5.58 -10.35 -15.65
C TYR A 168 6.36 -10.73 -14.41
N GLU A 169 6.24 -9.91 -13.37
CA GLU A 169 6.84 -10.17 -12.08
C GLU A 169 5.84 -10.85 -11.13
N ARG A 170 6.02 -12.15 -10.91
CA ARG A 170 5.19 -12.93 -10.00
C ARG A 170 5.59 -12.69 -8.55
N THR A 171 4.67 -12.05 -7.82
CA THR A 171 4.81 -11.87 -6.36
C THR A 171 3.58 -12.34 -5.60
N THR A 172 2.38 -12.16 -6.17
CA THR A 172 1.11 -12.44 -5.49
C THR A 172 0.04 -12.92 -6.48
N ASN A 173 -1.10 -13.40 -5.98
CA ASN A 173 -2.27 -13.67 -6.80
C ASN A 173 -2.79 -12.41 -7.52
N ARG A 174 -2.61 -11.22 -6.94
CA ARG A 174 -2.93 -9.95 -7.60
C ARG A 174 -2.09 -9.72 -8.86
N THR A 175 -0.79 -10.05 -8.83
CA THR A 175 0.06 -9.95 -10.03
C THR A 175 -0.33 -10.95 -11.11
N VAL A 176 -0.83 -12.13 -10.74
CA VAL A 176 -1.40 -13.10 -11.71
C VAL A 176 -2.65 -12.52 -12.38
N GLY A 177 -3.55 -11.89 -11.61
CA GLY A 177 -4.75 -11.24 -12.17
C GLY A 177 -4.43 -10.09 -13.12
N LYS A 178 -3.42 -9.27 -12.77
CA LYS A 178 -2.90 -8.23 -13.68
C LYS A 178 -2.33 -8.83 -14.96
N MET A 179 -1.51 -9.88 -14.87
CA MET A 179 -0.97 -10.57 -16.04
C MET A 179 -2.08 -11.08 -16.96
N ILE A 180 -3.15 -11.67 -16.43
CA ILE A 180 -4.27 -12.15 -17.24
C ILE A 180 -4.99 -10.98 -17.92
N THR A 181 -5.15 -9.85 -17.24
CA THR A 181 -5.71 -8.62 -17.82
C THR A 181 -4.89 -8.15 -19.01
N GLU A 182 -3.56 -8.13 -18.87
CA GLU A 182 -2.64 -7.74 -19.94
C GLU A 182 -2.66 -8.72 -21.12
N VAL A 183 -2.72 -10.03 -20.87
CA VAL A 183 -2.89 -11.05 -21.92
C VAL A 183 -4.20 -10.83 -22.68
N LEU A 184 -5.30 -10.55 -21.98
CA LEU A 184 -6.59 -10.22 -22.61
C LEU A 184 -6.51 -8.93 -23.44
N GLU A 185 -5.79 -7.91 -22.96
CA GLU A 185 -5.57 -6.67 -23.72
C GLU A 185 -4.73 -6.89 -24.98
N ILE A 186 -3.69 -7.72 -24.91
CA ILE A 186 -2.90 -8.12 -26.09
C ILE A 186 -3.83 -8.79 -27.11
N ILE A 187 -4.68 -9.72 -26.68
CA ILE A 187 -5.65 -10.36 -27.56
C ILE A 187 -6.61 -9.32 -28.16
N ASN A 188 -7.16 -8.41 -27.34
CA ASN A 188 -8.08 -7.37 -27.82
C ASN A 188 -7.45 -6.41 -28.84
N LYS A 189 -6.15 -6.12 -28.72
CA LYS A 189 -5.41 -5.28 -29.68
C LYS A 189 -5.20 -5.97 -31.02
N ASN A 190 -5.05 -7.29 -31.03
CA ASN A 190 -4.69 -8.07 -32.23
C ASN A 190 -5.90 -8.73 -32.92
N PHE A 191 -7.00 -8.96 -32.17
CA PHE A 191 -8.18 -9.66 -32.66
C PHE A 191 -9.45 -8.83 -32.39
N LYS A 192 -10.21 -8.53 -33.45
CA LYS A 192 -11.44 -7.71 -33.36
C LYS A 192 -12.64 -8.55 -32.86
N GLY A 193 -13.64 -7.86 -32.29
CA GLY A 193 -14.94 -8.47 -31.96
C GLY A 193 -15.13 -8.92 -30.50
N PHE A 194 -14.13 -8.72 -29.64
CA PHE A 194 -14.16 -9.21 -28.25
C PHE A 194 -14.08 -8.11 -27.18
N THR A 195 -13.95 -6.84 -27.59
CA THR A 195 -13.63 -5.71 -26.69
C THR A 195 -14.55 -5.60 -25.49
N GLU A 196 -15.87 -5.63 -25.68
CA GLU A 196 -16.81 -5.48 -24.56
C GLU A 196 -16.79 -6.70 -23.62
N LYS A 197 -16.68 -7.92 -24.17
CA LYS A 197 -16.53 -9.15 -23.36
C LYS A 197 -15.24 -9.14 -22.53
N ILE A 198 -14.14 -8.68 -23.14
CA ILE A 198 -12.84 -8.59 -22.48
C ILE A 198 -12.87 -7.53 -21.38
N LYS A 199 -13.38 -6.32 -21.65
CA LYS A 199 -13.52 -5.27 -20.61
C LYS A 199 -14.36 -5.75 -19.42
N ALA A 200 -15.52 -6.35 -19.70
CA ALA A 200 -16.39 -6.88 -18.65
C ALA A 200 -15.72 -7.99 -17.83
N LEU A 201 -14.92 -8.85 -18.48
CA LEU A 201 -14.15 -9.88 -17.80
C LEU A 201 -13.04 -9.28 -16.93
N SER A 202 -12.23 -8.38 -17.48
CA SER A 202 -11.11 -7.75 -16.79
C SER A 202 -11.54 -7.04 -15.51
N ALA A 203 -12.72 -6.40 -15.51
CA ALA A 203 -13.28 -5.73 -14.34
C ALA A 203 -13.61 -6.65 -13.15
N ARG A 204 -13.76 -7.96 -13.38
CA ARG A 204 -14.16 -8.94 -12.36
C ARG A 204 -13.09 -9.98 -12.01
N ILE A 205 -11.90 -9.91 -12.59
CA ILE A 205 -10.82 -10.87 -12.30
C ILE A 205 -10.44 -10.79 -10.82
N ASN A 206 -10.63 -11.90 -10.10
CA ASN A 206 -10.19 -12.04 -8.71
C ASN A 206 -9.65 -13.45 -8.45
N ILE A 207 -8.33 -13.59 -8.60
CA ILE A 207 -7.62 -14.87 -8.48
C ILE A 207 -7.82 -15.54 -7.12
N ASP A 208 -7.91 -14.75 -6.04
CA ASP A 208 -8.10 -15.30 -4.70
C ASP A 208 -9.47 -15.98 -4.58
N ILE A 209 -10.54 -15.31 -5.02
CA ILE A 209 -11.90 -15.85 -5.00
C ILE A 209 -12.03 -17.04 -5.96
N ASP A 210 -11.44 -16.91 -7.15
CA ASP A 210 -11.54 -17.90 -8.22
C ASP A 210 -10.57 -19.09 -8.05
N THR A 211 -9.80 -19.15 -6.96
CA THR A 211 -8.79 -20.22 -6.76
C THR A 211 -9.42 -21.62 -6.83
N ILE A 212 -10.59 -21.83 -6.22
CA ILE A 212 -11.29 -23.13 -6.26
C ILE A 212 -11.74 -23.50 -7.68
N PRO A 213 -12.54 -22.67 -8.39
CA PRO A 213 -12.96 -23.02 -9.75
C PRO A 213 -11.78 -23.13 -10.72
N ILE A 214 -10.70 -22.35 -10.55
CA ILE A 214 -9.47 -22.47 -11.35
C ILE A 214 -8.84 -23.87 -11.17
N LEU A 215 -8.70 -24.33 -9.93
CA LEU A 215 -8.11 -25.63 -9.61
C LEU A 215 -9.02 -26.80 -10.00
N ALA A 216 -10.34 -26.61 -9.94
CA ALA A 216 -11.34 -27.62 -10.27
C ALA A 216 -11.44 -27.95 -11.77
N GLN A 217 -10.76 -27.18 -12.64
CA GLN A 217 -10.69 -27.46 -14.08
C GLN A 217 -10.00 -28.78 -14.42
N ILE A 218 -9.22 -29.31 -13.49
CA ILE A 218 -8.51 -30.58 -13.61
C ILE A 218 -8.87 -31.50 -12.44
N PRO A 219 -8.84 -32.84 -12.62
CA PRO A 219 -9.18 -33.76 -11.55
C PRO A 219 -8.34 -33.55 -10.28
N ALA A 220 -9.01 -33.61 -9.13
CA ALA A 220 -8.34 -33.53 -7.84
C ALA A 220 -7.48 -34.78 -7.59
N ILE A 221 -6.28 -34.60 -7.04
CA ILE A 221 -5.41 -35.70 -6.62
C ILE A 221 -5.27 -35.67 -5.10
N ILE A 222 -5.08 -36.84 -4.49
CA ILE A 222 -4.73 -36.93 -3.08
C ILE A 222 -3.22 -36.70 -2.97
N GLU A 223 -2.83 -35.64 -2.26
CA GLU A 223 -1.42 -35.34 -1.98
C GLU A 223 -0.84 -36.40 -1.03
N LYS A 224 0.41 -36.82 -1.26
CA LYS A 224 1.06 -37.87 -0.43
C LYS A 224 1.15 -37.42 1.03
N ASP A 225 1.71 -36.23 1.23
CA ASP A 225 1.84 -35.53 2.51
C ASP A 225 0.78 -34.42 2.61
N ASN A 226 -0.48 -34.84 2.70
CA ASN A 226 -1.61 -33.92 2.62
C ASN A 226 -1.99 -33.26 3.95
N LEU A 227 -2.74 -32.16 3.83
CA LEU A 227 -3.25 -31.34 4.91
C LEU A 227 -4.13 -32.13 5.89
N LEU A 228 -5.00 -33.03 5.41
CA LEU A 228 -5.86 -33.83 6.28
C LEU A 228 -5.05 -34.73 7.22
N LYS A 229 -4.04 -35.42 6.70
CA LYS A 229 -3.16 -36.29 7.49
C LYS A 229 -2.36 -35.52 8.53
N LYS A 230 -1.89 -34.32 8.20
CA LYS A 230 -1.03 -33.50 9.08
C LYS A 230 -1.82 -32.63 10.06
N CYS A 231 -3.03 -32.22 9.69
CA CYS A 231 -3.91 -31.38 10.50
C CYS A 231 -5.36 -31.89 10.40
N PRO A 232 -5.71 -33.00 11.10
CA PRO A 232 -7.05 -33.58 11.01
C PRO A 232 -8.18 -32.64 11.45
N SER A 233 -7.87 -31.74 12.39
CA SER A 233 -8.81 -30.71 12.89
C SER A 233 -9.25 -29.72 11.82
N ILE A 234 -8.56 -29.65 10.68
CA ILE A 234 -8.93 -28.76 9.57
C ILE A 234 -10.34 -29.05 9.05
N THR A 235 -10.80 -30.30 9.15
CA THR A 235 -12.15 -30.74 8.73
C THR A 235 -13.26 -30.00 9.45
N LYS A 236 -13.02 -29.59 10.70
CA LYS A 236 -14.00 -28.84 11.51
C LYS A 236 -14.26 -27.44 10.98
N ILE A 237 -13.26 -26.87 10.30
CA ILE A 237 -13.31 -25.49 9.82
C ILE A 237 -13.28 -25.40 8.28
N TRP A 238 -13.30 -26.52 7.57
CA TRP A 238 -13.29 -26.54 6.10
C TRP A 238 -14.68 -26.20 5.56
N ASP A 239 -14.75 -25.25 4.63
CA ASP A 239 -16.02 -24.94 3.95
C ASP A 239 -16.20 -25.88 2.75
N TYR A 240 -16.92 -26.99 2.96
CA TYR A 240 -17.09 -28.03 1.94
C TYR A 240 -17.92 -27.58 0.74
N GLU A 241 -18.85 -26.65 0.92
CA GLU A 241 -19.68 -26.14 -0.17
C GLU A 241 -18.87 -25.22 -1.08
N ARG A 242 -18.17 -24.23 -0.52
CA ARG A 242 -17.39 -23.25 -1.30
C ARG A 242 -16.12 -23.84 -1.89
N ASN A 243 -15.56 -24.89 -1.28
CA ASN A 243 -14.38 -25.56 -1.80
C ASN A 243 -14.69 -26.72 -2.74
N TYR A 244 -15.96 -27.11 -2.91
CA TYR A 244 -16.31 -28.23 -3.78
C TYR A 244 -15.76 -28.03 -5.20
N PRO A 245 -15.15 -29.05 -5.83
CA PRO A 245 -15.05 -30.45 -5.40
C PRO A 245 -13.75 -30.78 -4.61
N LEU A 246 -13.02 -29.78 -4.14
CA LEU A 246 -11.71 -29.95 -3.50
C LEU A 246 -11.85 -30.20 -1.99
N LEU A 247 -11.11 -31.19 -1.52
CA LEU A 247 -11.04 -31.64 -0.13
C LEU A 247 -9.67 -31.32 0.48
N PRO A 248 -9.55 -31.28 1.83
CA PRO A 248 -8.26 -31.02 2.49
C PRO A 248 -7.13 -31.93 2.00
N GLU A 249 -7.43 -33.20 1.72
CA GLU A 249 -6.44 -34.17 1.23
C GLU A 249 -5.85 -33.85 -0.16
N ASN A 250 -6.44 -32.89 -0.89
CA ASN A 250 -5.93 -32.44 -2.18
C ASN A 250 -4.85 -31.35 -2.08
N PHE A 251 -4.48 -30.96 -0.86
CA PHE A 251 -3.54 -29.87 -0.62
C PHE A 251 -2.43 -30.30 0.34
N LYS A 252 -1.25 -29.67 0.18
CA LYS A 252 -0.15 -29.75 1.15
C LYS A 252 -0.45 -28.85 2.36
N PRO A 253 -0.01 -29.22 3.57
CA PRO A 253 -0.34 -28.49 4.81
C PRO A 253 0.15 -27.04 4.85
N PHE A 254 1.29 -26.72 4.24
CA PHE A 254 1.88 -25.38 4.24
C PHE A 254 1.71 -24.65 2.90
N SER A 255 0.63 -24.94 2.19
CA SER A 255 0.35 -24.28 0.91
C SER A 255 -0.01 -22.80 1.10
N ASN A 256 0.50 -21.95 0.23
CA ASN A 256 0.12 -20.53 0.14
C ASN A 256 -1.19 -20.30 -0.63
N LEU A 257 -1.82 -21.36 -1.15
CA LEU A 257 -3.14 -21.27 -1.78
C LEU A 257 -4.18 -20.82 -0.76
N LYS A 258 -5.08 -19.93 -1.20
CA LYS A 258 -6.23 -19.52 -0.41
C LYS A 258 -7.43 -20.40 -0.74
N VAL A 259 -8.11 -20.86 0.29
CA VAL A 259 -9.35 -21.65 0.21
C VAL A 259 -10.33 -21.17 1.28
N TRP A 260 -11.58 -21.58 1.17
CA TRP A 260 -12.63 -21.16 2.10
C TRP A 260 -12.62 -21.98 3.39
N PHE A 261 -12.72 -21.28 4.51
CA PHE A 261 -12.90 -21.88 5.84
C PHE A 261 -14.13 -21.28 6.49
N ILE A 262 -14.82 -22.05 7.32
CA ILE A 262 -15.99 -21.61 8.07
C ILE A 262 -15.78 -21.93 9.55
N CYS A 263 -15.97 -20.95 10.43
CA CYS A 263 -15.89 -21.19 11.88
C CYS A 263 -17.24 -21.61 12.47
N ASP A 264 -17.27 -21.98 13.75
CA ASP A 264 -18.49 -22.38 14.46
C ASP A 264 -19.58 -21.30 14.44
N LYS A 265 -19.18 -20.02 14.48
CA LYS A 265 -20.08 -18.86 14.32
C LYS A 265 -20.48 -18.57 12.86
N LYS A 266 -20.22 -19.49 11.93
CA LYS A 266 -20.58 -19.42 10.51
C LYS A 266 -20.01 -18.25 9.70
N HIS A 267 -18.90 -17.66 10.13
CA HIS A 267 -18.18 -16.67 9.32
C HIS A 267 -17.35 -17.38 8.23
N PRO A 268 -17.66 -17.19 6.93
CA PRO A 268 -16.82 -17.70 5.86
C PRO A 268 -15.57 -16.82 5.75
N THR A 269 -14.41 -17.45 5.62
CA THR A 269 -13.11 -16.77 5.54
C THR A 269 -12.28 -17.39 4.43
N LEU A 270 -11.88 -16.57 3.46
CA LEU A 270 -10.93 -16.95 2.43
C LEU A 270 -9.52 -16.74 2.99
N SER A 271 -8.78 -17.82 3.22
CA SER A 271 -7.49 -17.76 3.94
C SER A 271 -6.49 -18.75 3.37
N GLN A 272 -5.20 -18.49 3.58
CA GLN A 272 -4.14 -19.41 3.18
C GLN A 272 -4.20 -20.69 4.00
N ILE A 273 -4.03 -21.82 3.33
CA ILE A 273 -4.01 -23.15 3.97
C ILE A 273 -2.94 -23.21 5.06
N GLY A 274 -1.72 -22.76 4.78
CA GLY A 274 -0.62 -22.77 5.75
C GLY A 274 -0.92 -22.00 7.02
N SER A 275 -1.67 -20.89 6.93
CA SER A 275 -2.08 -20.10 8.10
C SER A 275 -3.04 -20.89 9.01
N LYS A 276 -4.06 -21.55 8.43
CA LYS A 276 -5.00 -22.38 9.20
C LYS A 276 -4.34 -23.62 9.76
N ALA A 277 -3.45 -24.25 9.00
CA ALA A 277 -2.67 -25.40 9.46
C ALA A 277 -1.75 -25.04 10.65
N ALA A 278 -1.27 -23.79 10.73
CA ALA A 278 -0.52 -23.26 11.86
C ALA A 278 -1.39 -22.89 13.09
N GLY A 279 -2.72 -23.09 13.01
CA GLY A 279 -3.64 -22.86 14.13
C GLY A 279 -4.25 -21.46 14.19
N HIS A 280 -4.08 -20.61 13.17
CA HIS A 280 -4.72 -19.29 13.16
C HIS A 280 -6.24 -19.41 13.03
N GLY A 281 -6.96 -18.84 14.01
CA GLY A 281 -8.42 -18.88 14.09
C GLY A 281 -9.16 -17.99 13.08
N CYS A 282 -10.46 -17.79 13.32
CA CYS A 282 -11.28 -16.90 12.51
C CYS A 282 -10.96 -15.43 12.82
N GLN A 283 -10.55 -14.67 11.80
CA GLN A 283 -10.17 -13.27 11.95
C GLN A 283 -11.37 -12.37 12.29
N VAL A 284 -12.58 -12.74 11.85
CA VAL A 284 -13.81 -12.05 12.24
C VAL A 284 -14.06 -12.22 13.74
N CYS A 285 -14.02 -13.46 14.25
CA CYS A 285 -14.17 -13.72 15.69
C CYS A 285 -13.10 -13.04 16.55
N ALA A 286 -11.90 -12.84 16.00
CA ALA A 286 -10.81 -12.14 16.67
C ALA A 286 -10.90 -10.61 16.58
N GLY A 287 -11.94 -10.05 15.93
CA GLY A 287 -12.07 -8.61 15.74
C GLY A 287 -10.98 -8.00 14.84
N GLN A 288 -10.43 -8.81 13.92
CA GLN A 288 -9.33 -8.43 13.03
C GLN A 288 -9.78 -8.10 11.61
N VAL A 289 -11.08 -8.24 11.31
CA VAL A 289 -11.69 -7.90 10.03
C VAL A 289 -12.88 -6.98 10.28
N ALA A 290 -13.07 -5.99 9.42
CA ALA A 290 -14.24 -5.13 9.46
C ALA A 290 -15.50 -5.94 9.11
N THR A 291 -16.58 -5.68 9.82
CA THR A 291 -17.91 -6.25 9.56
C THR A 291 -18.94 -5.14 9.47
N GLU A 292 -20.15 -5.43 9.01
CA GLU A 292 -21.24 -4.45 8.93
C GLU A 292 -21.55 -3.80 10.29
N GLU A 293 -21.41 -4.55 11.39
CA GLU A 293 -21.64 -4.08 12.76
C GLU A 293 -20.37 -3.53 13.43
N HIS A 294 -19.19 -3.84 12.89
CA HIS A 294 -17.91 -3.53 13.52
C HIS A 294 -16.89 -3.05 12.48
N ASN A 295 -16.99 -1.77 12.12
CA ASN A 295 -16.10 -1.10 11.18
C ASN A 295 -15.88 0.37 11.58
N LEU A 296 -15.01 1.08 10.86
CA LEU A 296 -14.64 2.47 11.12
C LEU A 296 -15.85 3.43 11.08
N GLU A 297 -16.79 3.21 10.17
CA GLU A 297 -17.97 4.07 10.01
C GLU A 297 -18.90 3.98 11.21
N ILE A 298 -19.16 2.77 11.68
CA ILE A 298 -20.02 2.51 12.83
C ILE A 298 -19.35 2.94 14.14
N LEU A 299 -18.07 2.61 14.33
CA LEU A 299 -17.39 2.83 15.61
C LEU A 299 -16.86 4.26 15.77
N PHE A 300 -16.52 4.94 14.68
CA PHE A 300 -15.97 6.31 14.69
C PHE A 300 -16.66 7.21 13.65
N PRO A 301 -17.98 7.43 13.73
CA PRO A 301 -18.76 8.11 12.70
C PRO A 301 -18.31 9.55 12.42
N LYS A 302 -17.81 10.26 13.44
CA LYS A 302 -17.27 11.61 13.27
C LYS A 302 -15.97 11.62 12.44
N ILE A 303 -15.12 10.62 12.63
CA ILE A 303 -13.86 10.47 11.89
C ILE A 303 -14.15 9.97 10.47
N ALA A 304 -15.08 9.01 10.31
CA ALA A 304 -15.48 8.51 9.01
C ALA A 304 -16.01 9.63 8.08
N LYS A 305 -16.70 10.64 8.62
CA LYS A 305 -17.12 11.83 7.86
C LYS A 305 -15.96 12.67 7.30
N GLU A 306 -14.75 12.52 7.84
CA GLU A 306 -13.55 13.17 7.31
C GLU A 306 -12.90 12.36 6.18
N TRP A 307 -13.50 11.27 5.69
CA TRP A 307 -12.97 10.50 4.57
C TRP A 307 -12.98 11.33 3.28
N ASN A 308 -11.89 11.27 2.50
CA ASN A 308 -11.87 11.87 1.17
C ASN A 308 -12.27 10.84 0.10
N PHE A 309 -13.56 10.78 -0.24
CA PHE A 309 -14.10 9.86 -1.25
C PHE A 309 -13.54 10.08 -2.67
N GLU A 310 -13.20 11.31 -3.04
CA GLU A 310 -12.63 11.62 -4.36
C GLU A 310 -11.22 11.03 -4.53
N LYS A 311 -10.44 10.97 -3.46
CA LYS A 311 -9.07 10.41 -3.48
C LYS A 311 -9.00 8.94 -3.09
N ASN A 312 -10.02 8.43 -2.41
CA ASN A 312 -10.12 7.03 -2.00
C ASN A 312 -11.18 6.30 -2.86
N THR A 313 -11.11 6.40 -4.19
CA THR A 313 -12.17 5.92 -5.10
C THR A 313 -12.55 4.45 -4.91
N ASP A 314 -11.58 3.62 -4.51
CA ASP A 314 -11.75 2.17 -4.35
C ASP A 314 -11.75 1.72 -2.87
N ASN A 315 -11.94 2.65 -1.92
CA ASN A 315 -11.85 2.34 -0.50
C ASN A 315 -12.90 3.14 0.29
N PHE A 316 -13.73 2.43 1.05
CA PHE A 316 -14.79 3.02 1.86
C PHE A 316 -14.53 2.78 3.36
N PRO A 317 -14.96 3.69 4.25
CA PRO A 317 -14.77 3.55 5.69
C PRO A 317 -15.25 2.20 6.25
N TYR A 318 -16.41 1.70 5.82
CA TYR A 318 -16.99 0.44 6.32
C TYR A 318 -16.14 -0.80 6.03
N GLU A 319 -15.18 -0.72 5.10
CA GLU A 319 -14.28 -1.85 4.77
C GLU A 319 -13.12 -2.00 5.76
N TYR A 320 -12.95 -1.04 6.67
CA TYR A 320 -11.78 -0.97 7.55
C TYR A 320 -12.14 -0.97 9.02
N LEU A 321 -11.28 -1.60 9.83
CA LEU A 321 -11.30 -1.43 11.28
C LEU A 321 -10.68 -0.09 11.68
N PRO A 322 -11.10 0.51 12.81
CA PRO A 322 -10.55 1.78 13.30
C PRO A 322 -9.05 1.78 13.53
N PHE A 323 -8.43 0.63 13.82
CA PHE A 323 -7.00 0.53 14.11
C PHE A 323 -6.17 -0.03 12.94
N SER A 324 -6.71 0.04 11.73
CA SER A 324 -6.01 -0.39 10.53
C SER A 324 -4.76 0.47 10.24
N ASN A 325 -3.69 -0.19 9.79
CA ASN A 325 -2.48 0.47 9.27
C ASN A 325 -2.65 0.98 7.82
N LYS A 326 -3.85 0.87 7.24
CA LYS A 326 -4.13 1.34 5.89
C LYS A 326 -3.91 2.87 5.82
N LEU A 327 -3.05 3.31 4.90
CA LEU A 327 -2.89 4.71 4.54
C LEU A 327 -4.04 5.12 3.60
N VAL A 328 -4.76 6.18 3.96
CA VAL A 328 -5.90 6.73 3.21
C VAL A 328 -5.86 8.25 3.21
N PHE A 329 -6.66 8.87 2.34
CA PHE A 329 -6.82 10.32 2.32
C PHE A 329 -7.99 10.78 3.20
N TRP A 330 -7.73 11.78 4.02
CA TRP A 330 -8.71 12.48 4.84
C TRP A 330 -8.97 13.88 4.27
N LYS A 331 -10.10 14.48 4.60
CA LYS A 331 -10.49 15.86 4.32
C LYS A 331 -10.73 16.57 5.64
N CYS A 332 -9.87 17.53 5.96
CA CYS A 332 -9.96 18.27 7.21
C CYS A 332 -11.24 19.14 7.24
N PRO A 333 -12.12 19.02 8.25
CA PRO A 333 -13.32 19.86 8.31
C PRO A 333 -12.99 21.34 8.58
N ARG A 334 -11.83 21.65 9.16
CA ARG A 334 -11.42 23.02 9.51
C ARG A 334 -10.80 23.78 8.35
N CYS A 335 -9.85 23.19 7.64
CA CYS A 335 -9.11 23.86 6.56
C CYS A 335 -9.46 23.33 5.17
N GLN A 336 -10.37 22.36 5.05
CA GLN A 336 -10.82 21.71 3.81
C GLN A 336 -9.74 20.99 3.01
N SER A 337 -8.46 21.12 3.38
CA SER A 337 -7.35 20.44 2.72
C SER A 337 -7.40 18.94 2.93
N SER A 338 -6.98 18.21 1.90
CA SER A 338 -6.84 16.77 1.96
C SER A 338 -5.41 16.34 2.31
N TYR A 339 -5.28 15.33 3.16
CA TYR A 339 -3.99 14.79 3.60
C TYR A 339 -4.04 13.26 3.72
N ASP A 340 -2.92 12.61 3.44
CA ASP A 340 -2.68 11.20 3.69
C ASP A 340 -2.36 10.94 5.17
N LYS A 341 -3.00 9.92 5.76
CA LYS A 341 -2.68 9.42 7.11
C LYS A 341 -3.23 8.01 7.32
N LYS A 342 -2.58 7.19 8.16
CA LYS A 342 -3.11 5.86 8.50
C LYS A 342 -4.36 5.96 9.36
N ILE A 343 -5.24 4.98 9.25
CA ILE A 343 -6.50 4.95 10.01
C ILE A 343 -6.23 4.92 11.52
N ASN A 344 -5.36 4.03 12.01
CA ASN A 344 -5.00 3.98 13.44
C ASN A 344 -4.41 5.30 13.98
N GLU A 345 -3.55 5.96 13.20
CA GLU A 345 -2.96 7.24 13.60
C GLU A 345 -4.02 8.36 13.65
N ARG A 346 -5.11 8.27 12.87
CA ARG A 346 -6.23 9.22 12.90
C ARG A 346 -7.24 8.92 14.01
N THR A 347 -7.48 7.66 14.35
CA THR A 347 -8.48 7.24 15.34
C THR A 347 -7.95 7.17 16.77
N ALA A 348 -6.74 6.64 16.96
CA ALA A 348 -6.12 6.49 18.28
C ALA A 348 -5.14 7.63 18.61
N GLY A 349 -4.56 8.27 17.59
CA GLY A 349 -3.63 9.38 17.78
C GLY A 349 -4.34 10.71 18.04
N ASN A 350 -3.85 11.48 19.01
CA ASN A 350 -4.26 12.89 19.22
C ASN A 350 -3.80 13.83 18.09
N GLU A 351 -3.24 13.29 17.00
CA GLU A 351 -2.72 14.06 15.89
C GLU A 351 -3.76 14.17 14.77
N GLY A 352 -4.41 15.34 14.67
CA GLY A 352 -5.36 15.65 13.60
C GLY A 352 -4.68 16.07 12.27
N CYS A 353 -5.27 17.07 11.61
CA CYS A 353 -4.81 17.56 10.32
C CYS A 353 -3.39 18.16 10.38
N PRO A 354 -2.44 17.70 9.52
CA PRO A 354 -1.06 18.19 9.52
C PRO A 354 -0.93 19.65 9.08
N TYR A 355 -1.90 20.17 8.31
CA TYR A 355 -1.95 21.60 7.96
C TYR A 355 -2.38 22.44 9.17
N CYS A 356 -3.44 22.05 9.87
CA CYS A 356 -3.88 22.78 11.07
C CYS A 356 -2.84 22.76 12.19
N ALA A 357 -2.07 21.67 12.29
CA ALA A 357 -0.95 21.56 13.24
C ALA A 357 0.32 22.33 12.80
N GLY A 358 0.33 22.91 11.59
CA GLY A 358 1.49 23.64 11.05
C GLY A 358 2.66 22.75 10.61
N LYS A 359 2.46 21.43 10.54
CA LYS A 359 3.45 20.44 10.06
C LYS A 359 3.57 20.42 8.53
N ARG A 360 2.51 20.80 7.82
CA ARG A 360 2.45 21.00 6.36
C ARG A 360 1.90 22.39 6.05
N VAL A 361 2.20 22.93 4.86
CA VAL A 361 1.75 24.28 4.44
C VAL A 361 0.57 24.17 3.48
N ASN A 362 -0.42 25.04 3.65
CA ASN A 362 -1.53 25.29 2.73
C ASN A 362 -1.90 26.78 2.74
N GLU A 363 -2.88 27.14 1.93
CA GLU A 363 -3.45 28.49 1.83
C GLU A 363 -3.98 29.06 3.15
N THR A 364 -4.43 28.21 4.07
CA THR A 364 -5.01 28.65 5.36
C THR A 364 -3.98 28.93 6.46
N ASN A 365 -2.74 28.45 6.29
CA ASN A 365 -1.71 28.50 7.34
C ASN A 365 -0.35 29.06 6.88
N CYS A 366 -0.22 29.42 5.61
CA CYS A 366 1.00 29.99 5.07
C CYS A 366 1.27 31.37 5.69
N LEU A 367 2.54 31.80 5.62
CA LEU A 367 2.97 33.06 6.19
C LEU A 367 2.30 34.24 5.48
N ALA A 368 2.16 34.17 4.15
CA ALA A 368 1.46 35.18 3.35
C ALA A 368 0.05 35.45 3.87
N PHE A 369 -0.71 34.39 4.17
CA PHE A 369 -2.09 34.48 4.63
C PHE A 369 -2.18 34.89 6.10
N THR A 370 -1.33 34.31 6.97
CA THR A 370 -1.46 34.50 8.42
C THR A 370 -0.77 35.77 8.95
N HIS A 371 0.27 36.26 8.26
CA HIS A 371 1.07 37.44 8.63
C HIS A 371 1.45 38.25 7.38
N PRO A 372 0.48 38.85 6.68
CA PRO A 372 0.73 39.57 5.42
C PRO A 372 1.69 40.76 5.59
N ASP A 373 1.66 41.41 6.75
CA ASP A 373 2.57 42.50 7.12
C ASP A 373 4.03 42.05 7.23
N ILE A 374 4.26 40.85 7.78
CA ILE A 374 5.58 40.23 7.86
C ILE A 374 6.01 39.69 6.50
N ALA A 375 5.10 39.08 5.74
CA ALA A 375 5.37 38.61 4.38
C ALA A 375 5.78 39.76 3.44
N ALA A 376 5.30 40.98 3.67
CA ALA A 376 5.74 42.16 2.93
C ALA A 376 7.21 42.54 3.16
N GLU A 377 7.83 42.07 4.25
CA GLU A 377 9.27 42.26 4.51
C GLU A 377 10.13 41.17 3.87
N TRP A 378 9.58 40.29 3.02
CA TRP A 378 10.32 39.20 2.41
C TRP A 378 11.29 39.69 1.33
N ASP A 379 12.55 39.25 1.38
CA ASP A 379 13.55 39.56 0.34
C ASP A 379 13.49 38.49 -0.78
N TYR A 380 12.64 38.70 -1.78
CA TYR A 380 12.42 37.76 -2.89
C TYR A 380 13.68 37.46 -3.70
N ASN A 381 14.56 38.45 -3.86
CA ASN A 381 15.80 38.31 -4.62
C ASN A 381 16.77 37.37 -3.91
N LYS A 382 16.92 37.51 -2.59
CA LYS A 382 17.85 36.68 -1.81
C LYS A 382 17.30 35.33 -1.41
N ASN A 383 15.98 35.17 -1.33
CA ASN A 383 15.34 33.90 -0.95
C ASN A 383 15.14 32.91 -2.12
N LYS A 384 15.66 33.22 -3.33
CA LYS A 384 15.87 32.29 -4.45
C LYS A 384 14.67 31.36 -4.72
N GLY A 385 13.48 31.94 -4.86
CA GLY A 385 12.25 31.20 -5.19
C GLY A 385 11.50 30.61 -4.00
N LEU A 386 12.02 30.68 -2.77
CA LEU A 386 11.22 30.44 -1.57
C LEU A 386 10.32 31.67 -1.31
N VAL A 387 9.01 31.45 -1.26
CA VAL A 387 8.01 32.51 -1.08
C VAL A 387 7.19 32.31 0.21
N PRO A 388 6.59 33.38 0.78
CA PRO A 388 5.81 33.30 2.02
C PRO A 388 4.62 32.32 1.98
N GLU A 389 4.09 31.99 0.80
CA GLU A 389 3.02 31.02 0.58
C GLU A 389 3.47 29.57 0.85
N LEU A 390 4.78 29.31 0.85
CA LEU A 390 5.36 27.96 0.99
C LEU A 390 5.92 27.67 2.39
N VAL A 391 5.65 28.54 3.37
CA VAL A 391 6.16 28.41 4.75
C VAL A 391 5.08 28.75 5.76
N THR A 392 5.08 28.10 6.92
CA THR A 392 4.22 28.49 8.06
C THR A 392 4.94 29.49 8.96
N LYS A 393 4.17 30.21 9.79
CA LYS A 393 4.72 31.14 10.80
C LYS A 393 5.72 30.51 11.79
N GLY A 394 5.61 29.20 12.03
CA GLY A 394 6.47 28.45 12.96
C GLY A 394 7.69 27.81 12.30
N SER A 395 7.94 28.10 11.03
CA SER A 395 9.05 27.51 10.28
C SER A 395 10.41 27.86 10.89
N HIS A 396 11.28 26.85 10.99
CA HIS A 396 12.68 26.98 11.39
C HIS A 396 13.60 27.32 10.21
N LYS A 397 13.06 27.63 9.03
CA LYS A 397 13.88 28.12 7.91
C LYS A 397 14.40 29.51 8.23
N LYS A 398 15.70 29.71 7.96
CA LYS A 398 16.36 31.01 8.00
C LYS A 398 16.25 31.64 6.62
N VAL A 399 15.76 32.87 6.56
CA VAL A 399 15.46 33.58 5.32
C VAL A 399 15.91 35.03 5.43
N TRP A 400 16.05 35.68 4.29
CA TRP A 400 16.36 37.09 4.17
C TRP A 400 15.10 37.95 4.26
N TRP A 401 15.19 39.01 5.05
CA TRP A 401 14.16 40.01 5.26
C TRP A 401 14.70 41.36 4.84
N ILE A 402 13.84 42.22 4.33
CA ILE A 402 14.10 43.63 4.08
C ILE A 402 13.08 44.46 4.85
N CYS A 403 13.54 45.21 5.86
CA CYS A 403 12.64 46.06 6.65
C CYS A 403 12.25 47.33 5.89
N LYS A 404 11.26 48.08 6.41
CA LYS A 404 10.80 49.36 5.84
C LYS A 404 11.89 50.44 5.71
N LYS A 405 12.97 50.35 6.48
CA LYS A 405 14.16 51.23 6.37
C LYS A 405 15.23 50.67 5.41
N SER A 406 14.86 49.69 4.59
CA SER A 406 15.72 49.05 3.58
C SER A 406 16.93 48.28 4.10
N HIS A 407 17.03 48.01 5.41
CA HIS A 407 18.04 47.09 5.93
C HIS A 407 17.68 45.65 5.57
N SER A 408 18.62 44.95 4.94
CA SER A 408 18.52 43.53 4.60
C SER A 408 19.21 42.69 5.67
N TYR A 409 18.51 41.71 6.25
CA TYR A 409 19.01 40.90 7.37
C TYR A 409 18.46 39.48 7.32
N GLU A 410 19.23 38.53 7.86
CA GLU A 410 18.84 37.12 7.87
C GLU A 410 18.28 36.72 9.24
N ALA A 411 17.10 36.10 9.27
CA ALA A 411 16.48 35.62 10.50
C ALA A 411 15.59 34.40 10.28
N PHE A 412 15.40 33.60 11.33
CA PHE A 412 14.43 32.50 11.31
C PHE A 412 13.00 33.04 11.23
N ILE A 413 12.15 32.37 10.45
CA ILE A 413 10.74 32.78 10.30
C ILE A 413 10.02 32.80 11.65
N TYR A 414 10.10 31.74 12.45
CA TYR A 414 9.48 31.70 13.79
C TYR A 414 9.97 32.82 14.73
N SER A 415 11.22 33.26 14.55
CA SER A 415 11.78 34.35 15.34
C SER A 415 11.22 35.70 14.89
N ARG A 416 11.13 35.93 13.57
CA ARG A 416 10.57 37.16 12.99
C ARG A 416 9.09 37.32 13.32
N THR A 417 8.31 36.23 13.20
CA THR A 417 6.88 36.20 13.55
C THR A 417 6.64 36.30 15.05
N GLY A 418 7.60 35.84 15.87
CA GLY A 418 7.60 36.02 17.33
C GLY A 418 7.93 37.44 17.83
N GLY A 419 8.03 38.43 16.94
CA GLY A 419 8.20 39.85 17.29
C GLY A 419 9.65 40.36 17.27
N ARG A 420 10.65 39.53 16.93
CA ARG A 420 12.03 40.01 16.74
C ARG A 420 12.18 40.65 15.36
N GLY A 421 12.42 41.96 15.30
CA GLY A 421 12.58 42.72 14.05
C GLY A 421 14.03 42.88 13.57
N CYS A 422 14.24 43.85 12.69
CA CYS A 422 15.56 44.16 12.12
C CYS A 422 16.60 44.53 13.20
N PRO A 423 17.76 43.84 13.25
CA PRO A 423 18.84 44.15 14.19
C PRO A 423 19.38 45.57 14.06
N ASP A 424 19.44 46.12 12.84
CA ASP A 424 19.99 47.45 12.60
C ASP A 424 19.01 48.54 13.04
N CYS A 425 17.70 48.40 12.74
CA CYS A 425 16.68 49.27 13.32
C CYS A 425 16.70 49.20 14.86
N HIS A 426 16.88 48.02 15.45
CA HIS A 426 16.99 47.89 16.90
C HIS A 426 18.25 48.59 17.46
N LYS A 427 19.38 48.57 16.75
CA LYS A 427 20.60 49.29 17.17
C LYS A 427 20.46 50.81 17.03
N LEU A 428 19.78 51.27 15.98
CA LEU A 428 19.58 52.68 15.62
C LEU A 428 18.48 53.34 16.47
N ASP A 429 17.33 52.69 16.62
CA ASP A 429 16.14 53.23 17.29
C ASP A 429 15.93 52.64 18.70
N GLY A 430 16.36 51.40 18.95
CA GLY A 430 16.09 50.66 20.19
C GLY A 430 16.91 51.08 21.41
N ARG A 431 17.94 51.92 21.24
CA ARG A 431 18.63 52.59 22.36
C ARG A 431 17.88 53.83 22.88
N HIS A 432 16.88 54.33 22.14
CA HIS A 432 16.16 55.57 22.48
C HIS A 432 14.69 55.38 22.85
N LEU A 433 14.12 54.18 22.68
CA LEU A 433 12.81 53.88 23.26
C LEU A 433 12.96 53.72 24.77
N ARG A 434 12.73 54.82 25.51
CA ARG A 434 12.60 54.81 26.98
C ARG A 434 11.67 53.65 27.35
N LYS A 435 12.16 52.72 28.16
CA LYS A 435 11.36 51.63 28.74
C LYS A 435 10.17 52.31 29.43
N LYS A 436 8.97 52.22 28.84
CA LYS A 436 7.77 52.89 29.34
C LYS A 436 7.54 52.39 30.76
N ILE A 437 7.70 53.27 31.75
CA ILE A 437 7.48 52.92 33.15
C ILE A 437 6.02 52.55 33.32
N LYS A 438 5.75 51.40 33.95
CA LYS A 438 4.38 51.04 34.32
C LYS A 438 3.82 52.11 35.26
N LYS A 439 2.57 52.51 35.06
CA LYS A 439 1.88 53.54 35.87
C LYS A 439 2.06 53.32 37.38
N GLU A 440 1.97 52.07 37.84
CA GLU A 440 2.15 51.68 39.25
C GLU A 440 3.53 51.99 39.84
N ASN A 441 4.56 52.18 39.00
CA ASN A 441 5.95 52.42 39.41
C ASN A 441 6.38 53.89 39.19
N SER A 442 5.46 54.75 38.76
CA SER A 442 5.77 56.16 38.52
C SER A 442 6.02 56.92 39.83
N LEU A 443 6.71 58.05 39.74
CA LEU A 443 6.91 58.94 40.86
C LEU A 443 5.57 59.47 41.40
N ALA A 444 4.66 59.84 40.49
CA ALA A 444 3.31 60.31 40.83
C ALA A 444 2.55 59.33 41.73
N VAL A 445 2.65 58.02 41.45
CA VAL A 445 1.92 56.98 42.18
C VAL A 445 2.64 56.55 43.47
N LYS A 446 3.96 56.28 43.41
CA LYS A 446 4.69 55.71 44.56
C LYS A 446 5.13 56.76 45.59
N LYS A 447 5.29 58.03 45.20
CA LYS A 447 5.73 59.12 46.09
C LYS A 447 4.98 60.43 45.80
N PRO A 448 3.64 60.49 46.00
CA PRO A 448 2.80 61.62 45.59
C PRO A 448 3.21 62.95 46.24
N LEU A 449 3.60 62.95 47.52
CA LEU A 449 4.04 64.18 48.22
C LEU A 449 5.34 64.75 47.64
N ILE A 450 6.23 63.88 47.14
CA ILE A 450 7.45 64.31 46.46
C ILE A 450 7.13 64.76 45.04
N ALA A 451 6.22 64.07 44.34
CA ALA A 451 5.75 64.46 43.01
C ALA A 451 5.10 65.86 42.99
N LYS A 452 4.36 66.25 44.04
CA LYS A 452 3.79 67.60 44.19
C LYS A 452 4.82 68.72 44.19
N GLN A 453 6.08 68.41 44.53
CA GLN A 453 7.18 69.37 44.55
C GLN A 453 7.94 69.41 43.23
N TRP A 454 7.41 68.81 42.16
CA TRP A 454 8.02 68.88 40.83
C TRP A 454 8.08 70.32 40.37
N HIS A 455 9.26 70.77 39.93
CA HIS A 455 9.40 72.15 39.50
C HIS A 455 8.58 72.39 38.21
N PRO A 456 7.75 73.45 38.14
CA PRO A 456 6.79 73.65 37.05
C PRO A 456 7.45 73.88 35.67
N MET A 457 8.63 74.50 35.62
CA MET A 457 9.27 74.90 34.34
C MET A 457 10.68 74.33 34.06
N LYS A 458 11.34 73.66 35.03
CA LYS A 458 12.79 73.31 34.92
C LYS A 458 13.06 71.84 34.56
N ASN A 459 12.03 71.05 34.28
CA ASN A 459 12.15 69.61 33.95
C ASN A 459 11.78 69.29 32.50
N ASP A 460 11.89 70.27 31.60
CA ASP A 460 11.47 70.18 30.20
C ASP A 460 10.02 69.67 30.09
N SER A 461 9.72 68.79 29.13
CA SER A 461 8.42 68.14 28.95
C SER A 461 8.21 66.89 29.81
N VAL A 462 9.08 66.60 30.78
CA VAL A 462 9.01 65.37 31.58
C VAL A 462 8.09 65.54 32.78
N THR A 463 7.14 64.62 32.91
CA THR A 463 6.17 64.59 34.02
C THR A 463 6.50 63.55 35.09
N PRO A 464 6.04 63.71 36.35
CA PRO A 464 6.16 62.69 37.39
C PRO A 464 5.55 61.32 37.05
N GLU A 465 4.61 61.26 36.11
CA GLU A 465 3.96 60.04 35.62
C GLU A 465 4.89 59.21 34.72
N GLU A 466 5.85 59.86 34.07
CA GLU A 466 6.73 59.26 33.06
C GLU A 466 8.06 58.75 33.64
N ILE A 467 8.34 59.05 34.91
CA ILE A 467 9.59 58.70 35.58
C ILE A 467 9.37 57.77 36.77
N GLY A 468 10.35 56.92 37.05
CA GLY A 468 10.25 55.95 38.13
C GLY A 468 10.53 56.61 39.48
N ALA A 469 9.82 56.20 40.53
CA ALA A 469 10.01 56.75 41.89
C ALA A 469 11.41 56.52 42.49
N PHE A 470 12.18 55.61 41.90
CA PHE A 470 13.57 55.31 42.25
C PHE A 470 14.55 55.66 41.11
N SER A 471 14.15 56.56 40.21
CA SER A 471 15.05 57.09 39.20
C SER A 471 16.28 57.71 39.86
N ARG A 472 17.46 57.46 39.26
CA ARG A 472 18.74 58.06 39.62
C ARG A 472 19.03 59.35 38.85
N LYS A 473 18.20 59.67 37.85
CA LYS A 473 18.30 60.94 37.12
C LYS A 473 17.84 62.07 38.03
N GLU A 474 18.58 63.18 38.02
CA GLU A 474 18.23 64.36 38.80
C GLU A 474 17.20 65.21 38.09
N TYR A 475 16.27 65.74 38.87
CA TYR A 475 15.23 66.65 38.43
C TYR A 475 15.20 67.85 39.36
N TRP A 476 14.64 68.94 38.87
CA TRP A 476 14.39 70.15 39.64
C TRP A 476 13.11 70.02 40.46
N TRP A 477 13.16 70.55 41.67
CA TRP A 477 12.04 70.54 42.61
C TRP A 477 11.86 71.93 43.18
N GLN A 478 10.63 72.23 43.61
CA GLN A 478 10.28 73.46 44.33
C GLN A 478 9.34 73.10 45.48
N CYS A 479 9.66 73.52 46.70
CA CYS A 479 8.75 73.36 47.84
C CYS A 479 7.75 74.51 47.93
N GLU A 480 6.74 74.37 48.80
CA GLU A 480 5.71 75.41 49.03
C GLU A 480 6.29 76.73 49.54
N LYS A 481 7.44 76.72 50.25
CA LYS A 481 8.15 77.94 50.69
C LYS A 481 9.03 78.56 49.59
N GLY A 482 9.00 78.03 48.35
CA GLY A 482 9.73 78.56 47.21
C GLY A 482 11.19 78.09 47.08
N HIS A 483 11.73 77.33 48.03
CA HIS A 483 13.08 76.76 47.88
C HIS A 483 13.15 75.81 46.69
N GLU A 484 14.20 75.94 45.89
CA GLU A 484 14.42 75.13 44.70
C GLU A 484 15.73 74.33 44.82
N TRP A 485 15.71 73.06 44.41
CA TRP A 485 16.90 72.23 44.42
C TRP A 485 16.87 71.19 43.31
N LYS A 486 18.04 70.66 42.96
CA LYS A 486 18.21 69.58 41.98
C LYS A 486 18.62 68.31 42.70
N LYS A 487 17.85 67.22 42.51
CA LYS A 487 18.12 65.93 43.17
C LYS A 487 17.43 64.77 42.47
N ALA A 488 17.97 63.56 42.60
CA ALA A 488 17.33 62.35 42.09
C ALA A 488 16.18 61.86 43.00
N PRO A 489 15.06 61.35 42.44
CA PRO A 489 13.92 60.85 43.22
C PRO A 489 14.24 59.71 44.19
N ASN A 490 15.20 58.85 43.86
CA ASN A 490 15.65 57.78 44.77
C ASN A 490 16.30 58.34 46.05
N SER A 491 17.00 59.47 45.95
CA SER A 491 17.67 60.16 47.06
C SER A 491 16.72 61.03 47.89
N ARG A 492 15.46 61.15 47.47
CA ARG A 492 14.39 61.86 48.17
C ARG A 492 13.69 60.88 49.13
N ARG A 493 14.27 60.72 50.32
CA ARG A 493 13.71 59.89 51.42
C ARG A 493 12.63 60.59 52.23
N SER A 494 12.57 61.92 52.18
CA SER A 494 11.57 62.77 52.83
C SER A 494 11.03 63.80 51.83
N HIS A 495 9.79 64.27 52.05
CA HIS A 495 9.20 65.37 51.30
C HIS A 495 9.62 66.75 51.82
N LYS A 496 10.25 66.84 53.00
CA LYS A 496 10.81 68.12 53.48
C LYS A 496 12.11 68.44 52.74
N CYS A 497 12.24 69.64 52.16
CA CYS A 497 13.52 70.10 51.61
C CYS A 497 14.52 70.42 52.73
N GLU A 498 15.82 70.47 52.41
CA GLU A 498 16.87 70.66 53.41
C GLU A 498 16.75 72.00 54.14
N ASP A 499 16.34 73.06 53.45
CA ASP A 499 16.12 74.39 54.06
C ASP A 499 14.91 74.39 55.02
N CYS A 500 13.82 73.71 54.65
CA CYS A 500 12.65 73.51 55.51
C CYS A 500 12.91 72.53 56.66
N GLN A 501 13.96 71.70 56.60
CA GLN A 501 14.36 70.83 57.71
C GLN A 501 15.22 71.58 58.72
N LYS A 502 16.02 72.56 58.26
CA LYS A 502 16.86 73.41 59.11
C LYS A 502 16.08 74.50 59.83
N THR A 503 14.93 74.91 59.27
CA THR A 503 13.99 75.85 59.89
C THR A 503 12.86 75.11 60.62
N ASN A 504 13.19 74.46 61.74
CA ASN A 504 12.20 74.08 62.76
C ASN A 504 12.05 75.27 63.73
N ILE A 505 11.19 76.22 63.37
CA ILE A 505 10.43 77.06 64.30
C ILE A 505 8.98 76.96 63.87
#